data_AF-A0A482ZMV9-F1
#
_entry.id   AF-A0A482ZMV9-F1
#
_cell.length_a   1.000
_cell.length_b   1.000
_cell.length_c   1.000
_cell.angle_alpha   90.00
_cell.angle_beta   90.00
_cell.angle_gamma   90.00
#
_symmetry.space_group_name_H-M   'P 1'
#
loop_
_entity.id
_entity.type
_entity.pdbx_description
1 polymer ?
#
loop_
_entity_poly.entity_id
_entity_poly.type
_entity_poly.pdbx_seq_one_letter_code
_entity_poly.pdbx_strand_id
1 'polypeptide(L)' 'MDEQTESKIMDEIYRISQDKTLIIIAHRLSTIKSCDKIYKIKDGVLYDEACK' A
#
# COMPACT_ATOMS: atom_id res chain seq x y z
N MET A 1 12.58 -5.63 -14.83
CA MET A 1 11.18 -5.76 -15.24
C MET A 1 10.53 -4.42 -14.92
N ASP A 2 9.74 -3.87 -15.84
CA ASP A 2 9.51 -2.43 -16.01
C ASP A 2 9.03 -1.65 -14.77
N GLU A 3 9.96 -1.16 -13.95
CA GLU A 3 9.67 -0.24 -12.82
C GLU A 3 8.90 0.99 -13.28
N GLN A 4 9.18 1.49 -14.48
CA GLN A 4 8.51 2.66 -15.04
C GLN A 4 7.04 2.38 -15.36
N THR A 5 6.72 1.18 -15.85
CA THR A 5 5.35 0.77 -16.15
C THR A 5 4.58 0.52 -14.87
N GLU A 6 5.20 -0.14 -13.89
CA GLU A 6 4.60 -0.39 -12.58
C GLU A 6 4.29 0.92 -11.84
N SER A 7 5.22 1.88 -11.86
CA SER A 7 5.00 3.21 -11.28
C SER A 7 3.81 3.93 -11.90
N LYS A 8 3.68 3.93 -13.23
CA LYS A 8 2.55 4.58 -13.92
C LYS A 8 1.21 3.95 -13.57
N ILE A 9 1.14 2.62 -13.52
CA ILE A 9 -0.08 1.91 -13.14
C ILE A 9 -0.44 2.25 -11.69
N MET A 10 0.53 2.28 -10.79
CA MET A 10 0.30 2.66 -9.40
C MET A 10 -0.20 4.10 -9.29
N ASP A 11 0.39 5.05 -10.02
CA ASP A 11 -0.04 6.45 -10.03
C ASP A 11 -1.49 6.60 -10.51
N GLU A 12 -1.90 5.86 -11.54
CA GLU A 12 -3.29 5.85 -12.00
C GLU A 12 -4.24 5.25 -10.95
N ILE A 13 -3.85 4.16 -10.30
CA ILE A 13 -4.63 3.55 -9.21
C ILE A 13 -4.80 4.55 -8.07
N TYR A 14 -3.73 5.22 -7.63
CA TYR A 14 -3.80 6.24 -6.58
C TYR A 14 -4.69 7.42 -6.97
N ARG A 15 -4.64 7.84 -8.24
CA ARG A 15 -5.49 8.94 -8.74
C ARG A 15 -6.97 8.56 -8.72
N ILE A 16 -7.30 7.33 -9.10
CA ILE A 16 -8.68 6.82 -9.10
C ILE A 16 -9.17 6.55 -7.67
N SER A 17 -8.26 6.21 -6.75
CA SER A 17 -8.60 5.92 -5.36
C SER A 17 -8.71 7.15 -4.47
N GLN A 18 -8.51 8.38 -4.97
CA GLN A 18 -8.62 9.61 -4.16
C GLN A 18 -9.95 9.71 -3.37
N ASP A 19 -11.05 9.18 -3.91
CA ASP A 19 -12.36 9.18 -3.25
C ASP A 19 -12.78 7.80 -2.72
N LYS A 20 -11.86 6.84 -2.62
CA LYS A 20 -12.15 5.45 -2.24
C LYS A 20 -11.12 4.91 -1.26
N THR A 21 -11.55 4.01 -0.38
CA THR A 21 -10.62 3.28 0.49
C THR A 21 -9.88 2.22 -0.33
N LEU A 22 -8.56 2.36 -0.42
CA LEU A 22 -7.67 1.38 -1.06
C LEU A 22 -7.02 0.50 0.01
N ILE A 23 -7.23 -0.82 -0.09
CA ILE A 23 -6.59 -1.80 0.78
C ILE A 23 -5.48 -2.49 -0.01
N ILE A 24 -4.22 -2.30 0.42
CA ILE A 24 -3.05 -2.87 -0.24
C ILE A 24 -2.45 -3.97 0.66
N ILE A 25 -2.38 -5.20 0.13
CA ILE A 25 -1.71 -6.32 0.79
C ILE A 25 -0.36 -6.51 0.10
N ALA A 26 0.72 -6.22 0.80
CA ALA A 26 2.06 -6.35 0.24
C ALA A 26 3.05 -6.90 1.28
N HIS A 27 4.01 -7.69 0.79
CA HIS A 27 5.11 -8.21 1.60
C HIS A 27 6.32 -7.27 1.61
N ARG A 28 6.38 -6.32 0.67
CA ARG A 28 7.48 -5.35 0.54
C ARG A 28 7.14 -4.08 1.28
N LEU A 29 8.02 -3.69 2.19
CA LEU A 29 7.87 -2.45 2.95
C LEU A 29 7.87 -1.20 2.06
N SER A 30 8.55 -1.26 0.91
CA SER A 30 8.60 -0.17 -0.08
C SER A 30 7.23 0.14 -0.68
N THR A 31 6.37 -0.87 -0.86
CA THR A 31 5.03 -0.71 -1.46
C THR A 31 4.03 -0.13 -0.46
N ILE A 32 4.17 -0.42 0.83
CA ILE A 32 3.28 0.08 1.89
C ILE A 32 3.72 1.42 2.46
N LYS A 33 4.96 1.88 2.17
CA LYS A 33 5.49 3.16 2.64
C LYS A 33 4.69 4.38 2.15
N SER A 34 3.93 4.24 1.08
CA SER A 34 3.05 5.29 0.53
C SER A 34 1.66 5.32 1.16
N CYS A 35 1.28 4.32 1.96
CA CYS A 35 -0.04 4.26 2.58
C CYS A 35 -0.19 5.23 3.74
N ASP A 36 -1.40 5.73 3.95
CA ASP A 36 -1.75 6.59 5.10
C ASP A 36 -1.73 5.80 6.42
N LYS A 37 -2.22 4.55 6.37
CA LYS A 37 -2.21 3.61 7.48
C LYS A 37 -1.58 2.28 7.08
N ILE A 38 -0.75 1.73 7.96
CA ILE A 38 -0.07 0.45 7.77
C ILE A 38 -0.41 -0.45 8.96
N TYR A 39 -0.96 -1.63 8.67
CA TYR A 39 -1.25 -2.65 9.67
C TYR A 39 -0.35 -3.86 9.45
N LYS A 40 0.37 -4.27 10.49
CA LYS A 40 1.17 -5.48 10.46
C LYS A 40 0.40 -6.61 11.11
N ILE A 41 0.09 -7.64 10.33
CA ILE A 41 -0.54 -8.86 10.83
C ILE A 41 0.54 -9.93 11.02
N LYS A 42 0.51 -10.61 12.16
CA LYS A 42 1.36 -11.77 12.46
C LYS A 42 0.53 -12.82 13.18
N ASP A 43 0.61 -14.08 12.77
CA ASP A 43 -0.10 -15.20 13.39
C ASP A 43 -1.62 -14.96 13.54
N GLY A 44 -2.22 -14.26 12.57
CA GLY A 44 -3.66 -13.93 12.57
C GLY A 44 -4.07 -12.79 13.51
N VAL A 45 -3.12 -12.16 14.22
CA VAL A 45 -3.37 -11.03 15.12
C VAL A 45 -2.71 -9.75 14.62
N LEU A 46 -3.34 -8.60 14.92
CA LEU A 46 -2.75 -7.29 14.68
C LEU A 46 -1.55 -7.12 15.62
N TYR A 47 -0.37 -7.00 15.02
CA TYR A 47 0.89 -6.86 15.74
C TYR A 47 1.31 -5.40 15.87
N ASP A 48 1.02 -4.57 14.86
CA ASP A 48 1.46 -3.17 14.81
C ASP A 48 0.53 -2.32 13.93
N GLU A 49 0.38 -1.04 14.26
CA GLU A 49 -0.28 -0.01 13.44
C GLU A 49 0.64 1.22 13.36
N ALA A 50 0.90 1.68 12.14
CA ALA A 50 1.61 2.92 11.89
C ALA A 50 0.74 3.85 11.02
N CYS A 51 0.70 5.13 11.39
CA CYS A 51 0.14 6.20 10.57
C CYS A 51 1.30 7.01 10.01
N LYS A 52 1.20 7.38 8.73
CA LYS A 52 2.13 8.29 8.09
C LYS A 52 1.84 9.74 8.46
#